data_AF-A0AAD4D2C5-F1
#
_entry.id   AF-A0AAD4D2C5-F1
#
_cell.length_a   1.000
_cell.length_b   1.000
_cell.length_c   1.000
_cell.angle_alpha   90.00
_cell.angle_beta   90.00
_cell.angle_gamma   90.00
#
_symmetry.space_group_name_H-M   'P 1'
#
loop_
_entity.id
_entity.type
_entity.pdbx_description
1 polymer ?
#
loop_
_entity_poly.entity_id
_entity_poly.type
_entity_poly.pdbx_seq_one_letter_code
_entity_poly.pdbx_strand_id
1 'polypeptide(L)'
;MDDKERIRSLAVLLHGDAAFAGQGVVYETLGFMDLPAYSTGGTVHIVVNNQIGFTTDPRFARSTAYCTDIAKSINAPIFHVNADDVEAVNYVHQLAADWRREFHTDVVIDLVCYRRHGHNETDQPSFTQPIMYKAINEQTPALEKYIDQLVKEGSFKTEEINDMKKRVWDILEENYAKSKDYKSKSKEWMTSSWHGFKSPAELATEILPTFPTGAAVETLKHIGDTISSTPPGFKIHSNLARIMKTRAKTIETGSNIDWATAEGLAFGTLLSEGKHVRLAGQDVERGTFSHRHAVLHDQETDKLYVPLKNLGHGQAAFSVSNSSLSEFGALGFELGYSLVNPNSLVLWEAQFGDFANNAQCIIDQFIVSGETKWLQRTGLTMLLPHGYDGQGPEHSSARIERYLQMCDDHPDVFPSPEKLSRQHQDCNMQVVYCSTPANYFHALRRQIHRDYRKPLIAFNSKLLLRHPMARSTLDEMSGDTRFLRFIPEVEEDKLVAPDKIKKHILCSGQVYYALVKAREQNKINDVVVSREVRYAGREPSASVATGNKKVHLAEEYAFLAEAFTGEAKKPSDVVGGVPVF
;
A
#
# COMPACT_ATOMS: atom_id res chain seq x y z
N MET A 1 -14.36 -1.28 -13.53
CA MET A 1 -13.92 0.12 -13.34
C MET A 1 -14.41 0.99 -14.50
N ASP A 2 -15.65 0.79 -14.95
CA ASP A 2 -16.24 1.50 -16.10
C ASP A 2 -17.35 2.47 -15.68
N ASP A 3 -17.45 2.81 -14.38
CA ASP A 3 -18.41 3.79 -13.89
C ASP A 3 -17.84 5.22 -14.03
N LYS A 4 -17.61 5.64 -15.28
CA LYS A 4 -17.07 6.98 -15.58
C LYS A 4 -18.00 8.09 -15.12
N GLU A 5 -19.30 7.81 -15.11
CA GLU A 5 -20.35 8.71 -14.64
C GLU A 5 -20.52 8.67 -13.11
N ARG A 6 -19.91 7.69 -12.44
CA ARG A 6 -19.90 7.54 -10.96
C ARG A 6 -21.31 7.43 -10.35
N ILE A 7 -22.25 6.82 -11.08
CA ILE A 7 -23.66 6.68 -10.68
C ILE A 7 -24.05 5.26 -10.25
N ARG A 8 -23.19 4.26 -10.49
CA ARG A 8 -23.51 2.84 -10.23
C ARG A 8 -23.09 2.37 -8.85
N SER A 9 -22.18 3.10 -8.20
CA SER A 9 -21.68 2.77 -6.86
C SER A 9 -21.73 4.02 -5.97
N LEU A 10 -22.28 3.86 -4.76
CA LEU A 10 -22.38 4.89 -3.74
C LEU A 10 -21.58 4.45 -2.52
N ALA A 11 -20.66 5.30 -2.06
CA ALA A 11 -19.97 5.11 -0.79
C ALA A 11 -20.80 5.76 0.34
N VAL A 12 -20.91 5.03 1.45
CA VAL A 12 -21.52 5.52 2.70
C VAL A 12 -20.53 5.28 3.83
N LEU A 13 -20.20 6.33 4.59
CA LEU A 13 -19.29 6.24 5.72
C LEU A 13 -20.00 6.67 7.01
N LEU A 14 -19.89 5.83 8.04
CA LEU A 14 -20.45 6.11 9.36
C LEU A 14 -19.33 6.51 10.33
N HIS A 15 -19.60 7.54 11.12
CA HIS A 15 -18.63 8.13 12.04
C HIS A 15 -19.24 8.39 13.41
N GLY A 16 -18.42 8.41 14.45
CA GLY A 16 -18.75 9.07 15.71
C GLY A 16 -18.31 10.53 15.69
N ASP A 17 -18.99 11.42 16.40
CA ASP A 17 -18.72 12.86 16.43
C ASP A 17 -17.29 13.21 16.84
N ALA A 18 -16.78 12.61 17.93
CA ALA A 18 -15.44 12.89 18.41
C ALA A 18 -14.36 12.40 17.43
N ALA A 19 -14.57 11.22 16.82
CA ALA A 19 -13.62 10.65 15.86
C ALA A 19 -13.60 11.44 14.55
N PHE A 20 -14.78 11.84 14.04
CA PHE A 20 -14.90 12.63 12.81
C PHE A 20 -14.17 13.97 12.91
N ALA A 21 -14.26 14.62 14.07
CA ALA A 21 -13.62 15.91 14.32
C ALA A 21 -12.12 15.80 14.64
N GLY A 22 -11.68 14.69 15.24
CA GLY A 22 -10.34 14.57 15.83
C GLY A 22 -9.31 13.78 15.00
N GLN A 23 -9.73 12.90 14.10
CA GLN A 23 -8.80 12.04 13.36
C GLN A 23 -8.39 12.67 12.01
N GLY A 24 -7.08 12.92 11.83
CA GLY A 24 -6.55 13.56 10.62
C GLY A 24 -6.84 12.84 9.31
N VAL A 25 -6.99 11.50 9.35
CA VAL A 25 -7.35 10.70 8.16
C VAL A 25 -8.72 11.06 7.58
N VAL A 26 -9.62 11.63 8.39
CA VAL A 26 -10.92 12.15 7.91
C VAL A 26 -10.68 13.30 6.95
N TYR A 27 -9.83 14.27 7.32
CA TYR A 27 -9.46 15.38 6.44
C TYR A 27 -8.77 14.89 5.16
N GLU A 28 -7.81 13.97 5.28
CA GLU A 28 -7.12 13.40 4.11
C GLU A 28 -8.10 12.77 3.13
N THR A 29 -9.04 11.96 3.64
CA THR A 29 -10.03 11.23 2.82
C THR A 29 -11.05 12.18 2.17
N LEU A 30 -11.54 13.16 2.91
CA LEU A 30 -12.43 14.21 2.37
C LEU A 30 -11.73 14.98 1.23
N GLY A 31 -10.43 15.26 1.39
CA GLY A 31 -9.62 15.92 0.37
C GLY A 31 -9.48 15.15 -0.94
N PHE A 32 -9.87 13.88 -0.99
CA PHE A 32 -9.85 13.07 -2.22
C PHE A 32 -11.07 13.27 -3.11
N MET A 33 -12.13 13.94 -2.62
CA MET A 33 -13.42 14.06 -3.31
C MET A 33 -13.28 14.44 -4.79
N ASP A 34 -12.42 15.42 -5.10
CA ASP A 34 -12.26 15.94 -6.46
C ASP A 34 -10.91 15.59 -7.10
N LEU A 35 -10.11 14.73 -6.46
CA LEU A 35 -8.86 14.26 -7.07
C LEU A 35 -9.18 13.23 -8.17
N PRO A 36 -8.78 13.44 -9.44
CA PRO A 36 -9.28 12.63 -10.57
C PRO A 36 -9.08 11.11 -10.41
N ALA A 37 -8.00 10.69 -9.75
CA ALA A 37 -7.64 9.29 -9.58
C ALA A 37 -8.13 8.64 -8.28
N TYR A 38 -8.77 9.41 -7.40
CA TYR A 38 -9.28 8.97 -6.08
C TYR A 38 -10.79 9.21 -5.92
N SER A 39 -11.33 10.20 -6.62
CA SER A 39 -12.75 10.57 -6.55
C SER A 39 -13.65 9.38 -6.88
N THR A 40 -14.59 9.11 -5.96
CA THR A 40 -15.65 8.11 -6.08
C THR A 40 -16.99 8.72 -6.50
N GLY A 41 -17.01 10.03 -6.81
CA GLY A 41 -18.22 10.76 -7.22
C GLY A 41 -19.10 11.16 -6.05
N GLY A 42 -18.48 11.50 -4.93
CA GLY A 42 -19.16 11.89 -3.69
C GLY A 42 -19.48 10.70 -2.79
N THR A 43 -19.35 10.94 -1.49
CA THR A 43 -19.62 9.99 -0.40
C THR A 43 -20.69 10.57 0.52
N VAL A 44 -21.63 9.75 0.98
CA VAL A 44 -22.58 10.14 2.01
C VAL A 44 -21.96 9.83 3.38
N HIS A 45 -21.72 10.86 4.18
CA HIS A 45 -21.18 10.74 5.53
C HIS A 45 -22.32 10.85 6.54
N ILE A 46 -22.41 9.89 7.45
CA ILE A 46 -23.37 9.91 8.56
C ILE A 46 -22.56 10.00 9.85
N VAL A 47 -22.70 11.12 10.56
CA VAL A 47 -22.07 11.31 11.87
C VAL A 47 -23.12 11.05 12.94
N VAL A 48 -22.93 9.96 13.70
CA VAL A 48 -23.75 9.65 14.87
C VAL A 48 -23.28 10.52 16.01
N ASN A 49 -23.87 11.71 16.12
CA ASN A 49 -23.49 12.73 17.09
C ASN A 49 -24.27 12.54 18.39
N ASN A 50 -23.81 11.57 19.16
CA ASN A 50 -24.33 11.30 20.51
C ASN A 50 -23.80 12.28 21.58
N GLN A 51 -23.06 13.30 21.14
CA GLN A 51 -22.54 14.41 21.93
C GLN A 51 -21.52 13.98 23.01
N ILE A 52 -20.84 12.85 22.85
CA ILE A 52 -19.83 12.38 23.82
C ILE A 52 -18.84 11.35 23.23
N GLY A 53 -17.55 11.66 23.31
CA GLY A 53 -16.46 10.72 22.96
C GLY A 53 -15.90 10.02 24.20
N PHE A 54 -16.27 8.76 24.44
CA PHE A 54 -15.96 8.05 25.70
C PHE A 54 -16.52 8.82 26.92
N THR A 55 -15.69 9.59 27.61
CA THR A 55 -16.01 10.49 28.75
C THR A 55 -15.72 11.97 28.43
N THR A 56 -15.39 12.29 27.17
CA THR A 56 -14.97 13.63 26.74
C THR A 56 -16.16 14.39 26.14
N ASP A 57 -16.48 15.55 26.73
CA ASP A 57 -17.53 16.43 26.23
C ASP A 57 -17.13 17.10 24.90
N PRO A 58 -18.11 17.47 24.05
CA PRO A 58 -17.89 18.14 22.77
C PRO A 58 -16.96 19.36 22.82
N ARG A 59 -17.06 20.15 23.89
CA ARG A 59 -16.24 21.36 24.11
C ARG A 59 -14.74 21.07 24.32
N PHE A 60 -14.39 19.83 24.60
CA PHE A 60 -13.00 19.35 24.75
C PHE A 60 -12.56 18.47 23.59
N ALA A 61 -13.49 18.02 22.74
CA ALA A 61 -13.21 17.13 21.61
C ALA A 61 -12.84 17.88 20.31
N ARG A 62 -13.19 19.17 20.20
CA ARG A 62 -13.00 19.98 18.98
C ARG A 62 -12.92 21.47 19.28
N SER A 63 -12.45 22.26 18.30
CA SER A 63 -12.29 23.71 18.39
C SER A 63 -13.36 24.52 17.66
N THR A 64 -14.41 23.87 17.16
CA THR A 64 -15.51 24.50 16.42
C THR A 64 -16.86 24.05 16.98
N ALA A 65 -17.95 24.69 16.54
CA ALA A 65 -19.29 24.41 17.07
C ALA A 65 -19.77 22.99 16.74
N TYR A 66 -19.62 22.57 15.48
CA TYR A 66 -20.13 21.30 14.98
C TYR A 66 -18.99 20.30 14.76
N CYS A 67 -19.23 19.03 15.08
CA CYS A 67 -18.28 17.96 14.78
C CYS A 67 -18.04 17.81 13.27
N THR A 68 -18.99 18.26 12.46
CA THR A 68 -18.96 18.20 11.00
C THR A 68 -18.27 19.38 10.32
N ASP A 69 -17.78 20.38 11.07
CA ASP A 69 -17.15 21.58 10.49
C ASP A 69 -15.92 21.25 9.62
N ILE A 70 -15.26 20.10 9.83
CA ILE A 70 -14.16 19.63 8.99
C ILE A 70 -14.56 19.46 7.52
N ALA A 71 -15.84 19.15 7.25
CA ALA A 71 -16.38 19.00 5.89
C ALA A 71 -16.50 20.34 5.13
N LYS A 72 -16.39 21.47 5.82
CA LYS A 72 -16.31 22.79 5.19
C LYS A 72 -15.01 22.98 4.39
N SER A 73 -13.96 22.22 4.69
CA SER A 73 -12.69 22.26 3.95
C SER A 73 -12.83 21.94 2.46
N ILE A 74 -13.89 21.21 2.09
CA ILE A 74 -14.21 20.80 0.71
C ILE A 74 -15.55 21.37 0.23
N ASN A 75 -16.13 22.32 0.98
CA ASN A 75 -17.45 22.89 0.71
C ASN A 75 -18.60 21.86 0.62
N ALA A 76 -18.52 20.73 1.32
CA ALA A 76 -19.61 19.76 1.37
C ALA A 76 -20.82 20.35 2.13
N PRO A 77 -22.06 20.16 1.66
CA PRO A 77 -23.25 20.48 2.44
C PRO A 77 -23.32 19.65 3.72
N ILE A 78 -23.87 20.26 4.76
CA ILE A 78 -24.05 19.64 6.08
C ILE A 78 -25.52 19.78 6.48
N PHE A 79 -26.18 18.65 6.70
CA PHE A 79 -27.55 18.59 7.21
C PHE A 79 -27.53 18.18 8.67
N HIS A 80 -27.87 19.10 9.57
CA HIS A 80 -28.07 18.80 10.99
C HIS A 80 -29.52 18.37 11.20
N VAL A 81 -29.74 17.21 11.82
CA VAL A 81 -31.07 16.68 12.07
C VAL A 81 -31.19 16.15 13.49
N ASN A 82 -32.33 16.42 14.13
CA ASN A 82 -32.65 15.87 15.44
C ASN A 82 -33.06 14.40 15.30
N ALA A 83 -32.34 13.49 15.94
CA ALA A 83 -32.62 12.05 15.86
C ALA A 83 -33.96 11.62 16.50
N ASP A 84 -34.57 12.48 17.32
CA ASP A 84 -35.90 12.23 17.87
C ASP A 84 -37.04 12.49 16.84
N ASP A 85 -36.74 13.08 15.69
CA ASP A 85 -37.68 13.30 14.58
C ASP A 85 -37.36 12.31 13.43
N VAL A 86 -37.99 11.14 13.47
CA VAL A 86 -37.73 10.02 12.55
C VAL A 86 -38.05 10.40 11.10
N GLU A 87 -39.08 11.21 10.86
CA GLU A 87 -39.47 11.64 9.52
C GLU A 87 -38.47 12.62 8.92
N ALA A 88 -38.00 13.60 9.71
CA ALA A 88 -36.95 14.51 9.29
C ALA A 88 -35.63 13.76 9.01
N VAL A 89 -35.28 12.77 9.84
CA VAL A 89 -34.11 11.90 9.59
C VAL A 89 -34.25 11.19 8.25
N ASN A 90 -35.40 10.57 7.96
CA ASN A 90 -35.64 9.91 6.69
C ASN A 90 -35.55 10.89 5.51
N TYR A 91 -36.13 12.08 5.64
CA TYR A 91 -36.08 13.13 4.60
C TYR A 91 -34.64 13.56 4.29
N VAL A 92 -33.81 13.87 5.30
CA VAL A 92 -32.44 14.32 5.05
C VAL A 92 -31.55 13.23 4.45
N HIS A 93 -31.82 11.95 4.73
CA HIS A 93 -31.10 10.85 4.08
C HIS A 93 -31.45 10.73 2.60
N GLN A 94 -32.72 10.91 2.24
CA GLN A 94 -33.14 10.96 0.83
C GLN A 94 -32.51 12.18 0.13
N LEU A 95 -32.58 13.36 0.75
CA LEU A 95 -31.97 14.58 0.22
C LEU A 95 -30.46 14.44 0.03
N ALA A 96 -29.75 13.79 0.95
CA ALA A 96 -28.32 13.53 0.81
C ALA A 96 -28.01 12.57 -0.35
N ALA A 97 -28.82 11.51 -0.51
CA ALA A 97 -28.68 10.60 -1.64
C ALA A 97 -28.93 11.30 -2.98
N ASP A 98 -29.97 12.14 -3.06
CA ASP A 98 -30.28 12.94 -4.24
C ASP A 98 -29.19 13.98 -4.52
N TRP A 99 -28.68 14.67 -3.49
CA TRP A 99 -27.57 15.61 -3.62
C TRP A 99 -26.33 14.93 -4.21
N ARG A 100 -25.91 13.80 -3.62
CA ARG A 100 -24.75 13.05 -4.12
C ARG A 100 -24.97 12.64 -5.57
N ARG A 101 -26.17 12.15 -5.91
CA ARG A 101 -26.50 11.74 -7.28
C ARG A 101 -26.46 12.89 -8.29
N GLU A 102 -26.96 14.06 -7.92
CA GLU A 102 -27.04 15.23 -8.80
C GLU A 102 -25.68 15.92 -8.96
N PHE A 103 -24.95 16.11 -7.85
CA PHE A 103 -23.76 16.95 -7.82
C PHE A 103 -22.44 16.18 -7.77
N HIS A 104 -22.46 14.87 -7.51
CA HIS A 104 -21.27 14.03 -7.39
C HIS A 104 -20.23 14.50 -6.37
N THR A 105 -20.70 15.14 -5.29
CA THR A 105 -19.88 15.65 -4.19
C THR A 105 -20.24 14.96 -2.88
N ASP A 106 -19.34 15.01 -1.90
CA ASP A 106 -19.64 14.51 -0.56
C ASP A 106 -20.75 15.33 0.09
N VAL A 107 -21.52 14.69 0.96
CA VAL A 107 -22.58 15.30 1.77
C VAL A 107 -22.54 14.71 3.16
N VAL A 108 -22.73 15.55 4.19
CA VAL A 108 -22.64 15.13 5.58
C VAL A 108 -23.97 15.29 6.28
N ILE A 109 -24.42 14.23 6.96
CA ILE A 109 -25.57 14.25 7.86
C ILE A 109 -25.03 14.21 9.29
N ASP A 110 -25.28 15.27 10.05
CA ASP A 110 -25.05 15.33 11.49
C ASP A 110 -26.33 14.88 12.21
N LEU A 111 -26.36 13.61 12.60
CA LEU A 111 -27.48 13.00 13.31
C LEU A 111 -27.30 13.27 14.81
N VAL A 112 -27.90 14.36 15.29
CA VAL A 112 -27.79 14.81 16.68
C VAL A 112 -28.69 13.94 17.56
N CYS A 113 -28.06 13.11 18.40
CA CYS A 113 -28.71 12.13 19.26
C CYS A 113 -28.09 12.10 20.66
N TYR A 114 -28.29 11.01 21.40
CA TYR A 114 -27.69 10.77 22.70
C TYR A 114 -27.30 9.30 22.87
N ARG A 115 -26.36 9.01 23.77
CA ARG A 115 -25.97 7.64 24.13
C ARG A 115 -26.71 7.20 25.40
N ARG A 116 -27.63 6.24 25.29
CA ARG A 116 -28.48 5.80 26.42
C ARG A 116 -27.68 5.23 27.60
N HIS A 117 -26.61 4.49 27.31
CA HIS A 117 -25.75 3.85 28.31
C HIS A 117 -24.34 4.48 28.32
N GLY A 118 -23.41 3.93 29.10
CA GLY A 118 -21.99 4.30 29.09
C GLY A 118 -21.33 4.06 27.73
N HIS A 119 -20.01 4.26 27.63
CA HIS A 119 -19.30 4.00 26.35
C HIS A 119 -19.43 2.54 25.91
N ASN A 120 -19.49 1.65 26.88
CA ASN A 120 -20.05 0.31 26.78
C ASN A 120 -21.15 0.15 27.84
N GLU A 121 -21.93 -0.92 27.76
CA GLU A 121 -23.12 -1.14 28.60
C GLU A 121 -22.78 -1.35 30.08
N THR A 122 -21.53 -1.68 30.41
CA THR A 122 -21.06 -1.89 31.79
C THR A 122 -20.39 -0.66 32.39
N ASP A 123 -20.10 0.35 31.58
CA ASP A 123 -19.44 1.57 32.00
C ASP A 123 -20.43 2.52 32.71
N GLN A 124 -19.96 3.22 33.75
CA GLN A 124 -20.80 4.12 34.56
C GLN A 124 -20.55 5.59 34.16
N PRO A 125 -21.36 6.14 33.25
CA PRO A 125 -21.12 7.48 32.70
C PRO A 125 -21.38 8.61 33.69
N SER A 126 -22.19 8.37 34.74
CA SER A 126 -22.53 9.39 35.73
C SER A 126 -21.31 9.87 36.54
N PHE A 127 -20.20 9.15 36.50
CA PHE A 127 -18.93 9.58 37.12
C PHE A 127 -18.33 10.81 36.45
N THR A 128 -18.63 11.06 35.18
CA THR A 128 -18.04 12.16 34.41
C THR A 128 -19.09 13.06 33.76
N GLN A 129 -20.26 12.53 33.37
CA GLN A 129 -21.37 13.29 32.77
C GLN A 129 -22.70 13.21 33.55
N PRO A 130 -22.74 13.50 34.87
CA PRO A 130 -23.94 13.31 35.69
C PRO A 130 -25.15 14.13 35.24
N ILE A 131 -24.96 15.37 34.78
CA ILE A 131 -26.07 16.25 34.36
C ILE A 131 -26.68 15.76 33.04
N MET A 132 -25.84 15.42 32.07
CA MET A 132 -26.28 14.86 30.78
C MET A 132 -27.06 13.57 30.98
N TYR A 133 -26.55 12.65 31.81
CA TYR A 133 -27.22 11.38 32.03
C TYR A 133 -28.49 11.49 32.89
N LYS A 134 -28.59 12.49 33.77
CA LYS A 134 -29.87 12.83 34.40
C LYS A 134 -30.93 13.20 33.35
N ALA A 135 -30.59 14.06 32.40
CA ALA A 135 -31.50 14.43 31.32
C ALA A 135 -31.84 13.25 30.39
N ILE A 136 -30.86 12.41 30.04
CA ILE A 136 -31.08 11.20 29.22
C ILE A 136 -32.01 10.21 29.92
N ASN A 137 -31.92 10.07 31.25
CA ASN A 137 -32.79 9.18 32.01
C ASN A 137 -34.24 9.67 32.06
N GLU A 138 -34.44 10.99 32.03
CA GLU A 138 -35.77 11.62 31.96
C GLU A 138 -36.34 11.65 30.52
N GLN A 139 -35.51 11.42 29.50
CA GLN A 139 -35.91 11.48 28.09
C GLN A 139 -36.71 10.24 27.66
N THR A 140 -37.88 10.48 27.03
CA THR A 140 -38.65 9.44 26.33
C THR A 140 -37.86 8.95 25.12
N PRO A 141 -37.65 7.63 24.93
CA PRO A 141 -36.94 7.10 23.77
C PRO A 141 -37.58 7.51 22.43
N ALA A 142 -36.75 7.76 21.41
CA ALA A 142 -37.19 8.19 20.07
C ALA A 142 -38.27 7.28 19.46
N LEU A 143 -38.12 5.95 19.63
CA LEU A 143 -39.12 4.99 19.16
C LEU A 143 -40.50 5.20 19.81
N GLU A 144 -40.54 5.43 21.12
CA GLU A 144 -41.80 5.64 21.84
C GLU A 144 -42.44 6.98 21.45
N LYS A 145 -41.64 8.04 21.26
CA LYS A 145 -42.14 9.32 20.73
C LYS A 145 -42.82 9.16 19.37
N TYR A 146 -42.21 8.40 18.47
CA TYR A 146 -42.75 8.21 17.13
C TYR A 146 -43.98 7.30 17.13
N ILE A 147 -44.01 6.27 17.99
CA ILE A 147 -45.21 5.45 18.23
C ILE A 147 -46.37 6.34 18.70
N ASP A 148 -46.14 7.20 19.71
CA ASP A 148 -47.17 8.10 20.24
C ASP A 148 -47.70 9.05 19.16
N GLN A 149 -46.81 9.58 18.30
CA GLN A 149 -47.18 10.40 17.16
C GLN A 149 -48.08 9.63 16.18
N LEU A 150 -47.65 8.46 15.70
CA LEU A 150 -48.38 7.66 14.71
C LEU A 150 -49.76 7.22 15.20
N VAL A 151 -49.88 6.87 16.48
CA VAL A 151 -51.16 6.51 17.10
C VAL A 151 -52.07 7.73 17.22
N LYS A 152 -51.51 8.88 17.63
CA LYS A 152 -52.29 10.13 17.77
C LYS A 152 -52.81 10.64 16.43
N GLU A 153 -52.05 10.44 15.36
CA GLU A 153 -52.46 10.77 13.99
C GLU A 153 -53.45 9.77 13.38
N GLY A 154 -53.57 8.58 13.99
CA GLY A 154 -54.41 7.50 13.49
C GLY A 154 -53.81 6.72 12.32
N SER A 155 -52.52 6.94 12.02
CA SER A 155 -51.77 6.23 10.98
C SER A 155 -51.54 4.76 11.32
N PHE A 156 -51.43 4.45 12.61
CA PHE A 156 -51.29 3.08 13.14
C PHE A 156 -52.17 2.87 14.38
N LYS A 157 -52.62 1.64 14.57
CA LYS A 157 -53.23 1.19 15.84
C LYS A 157 -52.18 0.61 16.78
N THR A 158 -52.42 0.72 18.08
CA THR A 158 -51.54 0.16 19.12
C THR A 158 -51.31 -1.34 18.95
N GLU A 159 -52.34 -2.08 18.53
CA GLU A 159 -52.24 -3.52 18.30
C GLU A 159 -51.25 -3.85 17.17
N GLU A 160 -51.28 -3.08 16.07
CA GLU A 160 -50.39 -3.27 14.91
C GLU A 160 -48.92 -3.06 15.32
N ILE A 161 -48.66 -2.04 16.15
CA ILE A 161 -47.32 -1.75 16.68
C ILE A 161 -46.82 -2.87 17.58
N ASN A 162 -47.67 -3.39 18.46
CA ASN A 162 -47.32 -4.50 19.34
C ASN A 162 -47.03 -5.79 18.57
N ASP A 163 -47.81 -6.08 17.53
CA ASP A 163 -47.59 -7.22 16.64
C ASP A 163 -46.24 -7.08 15.90
N MET A 164 -45.88 -5.87 15.44
CA MET A 164 -44.57 -5.61 14.84
C MET A 164 -43.42 -5.81 15.84
N LYS A 165 -43.53 -5.28 17.06
CA LYS A 165 -42.52 -5.48 18.13
C LYS A 165 -42.35 -6.97 18.43
N LYS A 166 -43.46 -7.70 18.59
CA LYS A 166 -43.46 -9.15 18.83
C LYS A 166 -42.79 -9.91 17.69
N ARG A 167 -43.13 -9.60 16.44
CA ARG A 167 -42.51 -10.23 15.27
C ARG A 167 -40.99 -10.08 15.25
N VAL A 168 -40.46 -8.89 15.55
CA VAL A 168 -39.01 -8.67 15.60
C VAL A 168 -38.38 -9.49 16.73
N TRP A 169 -39.02 -9.52 17.91
CA TRP A 169 -38.55 -10.33 19.03
C TRP A 169 -38.53 -11.83 18.72
N ASP A 170 -39.60 -12.35 18.10
CA ASP A 170 -39.71 -13.74 17.70
C ASP A 170 -38.61 -14.12 16.69
N ILE A 171 -38.26 -13.22 15.76
CA ILE A 171 -37.12 -13.42 14.85
C ILE A 171 -35.80 -13.52 15.62
N LEU A 172 -35.58 -12.67 16.64
CA LEU A 172 -34.35 -12.71 17.44
C LEU A 172 -34.25 -14.00 18.26
N GLU A 173 -35.36 -14.43 18.90
CA GLU A 173 -35.44 -15.69 19.64
C GLU A 173 -35.22 -16.91 18.74
N GLU A 174 -35.82 -16.93 17.55
CA GLU A 174 -35.63 -18.01 16.59
C GLU A 174 -34.16 -18.11 16.15
N ASN A 175 -33.51 -16.98 15.88
CA ASN A 175 -32.09 -16.95 15.52
C ASN A 175 -31.19 -17.36 16.70
N TYR A 176 -31.51 -16.95 17.93
CA TYR A 176 -30.80 -17.39 19.13
C TYR A 176 -30.94 -18.91 19.37
N ALA A 177 -32.12 -19.47 19.10
CA ALA A 177 -32.31 -20.92 19.14
C ALA A 177 -31.46 -21.63 18.08
N LYS A 178 -31.45 -21.12 16.84
CA LYS A 178 -30.65 -21.65 15.72
C LYS A 178 -29.14 -21.50 15.92
N SER A 179 -28.68 -20.50 16.67
CA SER A 179 -27.24 -20.24 16.85
C SER A 179 -26.51 -21.37 17.58
N LYS A 180 -27.24 -22.22 18.34
CA LYS A 180 -26.69 -23.39 19.03
C LYS A 180 -26.10 -24.43 18.08
N ASP A 181 -26.66 -24.54 16.88
CA ASP A 181 -26.25 -25.49 15.85
C ASP A 181 -25.48 -24.81 14.70
N TYR A 182 -25.26 -23.50 14.79
CA TYR A 182 -24.59 -22.74 13.74
C TYR A 182 -23.11 -23.09 13.62
N LYS A 183 -22.64 -23.31 12.39
CA LYS A 183 -21.23 -23.47 12.05
C LYS A 183 -20.84 -22.43 11.03
N SER A 184 -20.03 -21.47 11.46
CA SER A 184 -19.51 -20.39 10.61
C SER A 184 -18.71 -20.94 9.43
N LYS A 185 -18.85 -20.30 8.26
CA LYS A 185 -18.09 -20.63 7.05
C LYS A 185 -17.24 -19.44 6.62
N SER A 186 -15.99 -19.71 6.22
CA SER A 186 -15.03 -18.68 5.76
C SER A 186 -15.52 -17.83 4.58
N LYS A 187 -16.47 -18.31 3.79
CA LYS A 187 -17.03 -17.61 2.63
C LYS A 187 -17.88 -16.38 2.99
N GLU A 188 -18.38 -16.30 4.21
CA GLU A 188 -19.37 -15.28 4.65
C GLU A 188 -18.76 -13.87 4.76
N TRP A 189 -17.43 -13.76 4.83
CA TRP A 189 -16.73 -12.52 5.16
C TRP A 189 -15.93 -11.90 4.00
N MET A 190 -15.98 -12.49 2.80
CA MET A 190 -15.24 -11.97 1.64
C MET A 190 -16.02 -10.86 0.93
N THR A 191 -15.40 -9.68 0.79
CA THR A 191 -15.95 -8.51 0.10
C THR A 191 -16.08 -8.66 -1.41
N SER A 192 -15.29 -9.55 -2.02
CA SER A 192 -15.33 -9.86 -3.46
C SER A 192 -15.06 -11.35 -3.67
N SER A 193 -15.87 -12.01 -4.49
CA SER A 193 -15.61 -13.38 -4.91
C SER A 193 -14.54 -13.39 -5.99
N TRP A 194 -13.30 -13.73 -5.60
CA TRP A 194 -12.19 -13.92 -6.53
C TRP A 194 -12.37 -15.23 -7.30
N HIS A 195 -13.13 -15.18 -8.39
CA HIS A 195 -13.33 -16.35 -9.26
C HIS A 195 -11.99 -16.85 -9.83
N GLY A 196 -11.80 -18.17 -9.81
CA GLY A 196 -10.56 -18.82 -10.26
C GLY A 196 -9.44 -18.85 -9.22
N PHE A 197 -9.59 -18.21 -8.05
CA PHE A 197 -8.64 -18.30 -6.95
C PHE A 197 -9.07 -19.33 -5.92
N LYS A 198 -8.10 -20.07 -5.39
CA LYS A 198 -8.29 -20.99 -4.28
C LYS A 198 -8.82 -20.27 -3.05
N SER A 199 -9.70 -20.92 -2.29
CA SER A 199 -10.18 -20.43 -1.00
C SER A 199 -9.09 -20.51 0.08
N PRO A 200 -9.20 -19.76 1.19
CA PRO A 200 -8.27 -19.89 2.31
C PRO A 200 -8.12 -21.32 2.84
N ALA A 201 -9.21 -22.10 2.83
CA ALA A 201 -9.18 -23.49 3.28
C ALA A 201 -8.39 -24.41 2.34
N GLU A 202 -8.53 -24.22 1.02
CA GLU A 202 -7.72 -24.94 0.03
C GLU A 202 -6.24 -24.53 0.14
N LEU A 203 -5.97 -23.21 0.23
CA LEU A 203 -4.63 -22.68 0.38
C LEU A 203 -3.93 -23.22 1.63
N ALA A 204 -4.66 -23.46 2.73
CA ALA A 204 -4.08 -24.00 3.97
C ALA A 204 -3.50 -25.42 3.82
N THR A 205 -3.89 -26.17 2.79
CA THR A 205 -3.45 -27.56 2.59
C THR A 205 -2.68 -27.78 1.29
N GLU A 206 -2.90 -26.94 0.28
CA GLU A 206 -2.26 -27.06 -1.03
C GLU A 206 -0.98 -26.20 -1.14
N ILE A 207 0.08 -26.82 -1.66
CA ILE A 207 1.30 -26.11 -2.09
C ILE A 207 1.12 -25.75 -3.56
N LEU A 208 1.10 -24.46 -3.86
CA LEU A 208 0.88 -24.00 -5.23
C LEU A 208 2.20 -23.93 -5.99
N PRO A 209 2.22 -24.29 -7.29
CA PRO A 209 3.43 -24.20 -8.09
C PRO A 209 3.89 -22.75 -8.24
N THR A 210 5.21 -22.56 -8.35
CA THR A 210 5.79 -21.28 -8.76
C THR A 210 5.96 -21.27 -10.27
N PHE A 211 5.21 -20.40 -10.96
CA PHE A 211 5.31 -20.24 -12.40
C PHE A 211 6.48 -19.30 -12.78
N PRO A 212 7.09 -19.49 -13.97
CA PRO A 212 7.97 -18.50 -14.56
C PRO A 212 7.29 -17.15 -14.70
N THR A 213 8.09 -16.09 -14.63
CA THR A 213 7.60 -14.71 -14.80
C THR A 213 8.34 -13.98 -15.90
N GLY A 214 9.11 -14.68 -16.74
CA GLY A 214 9.65 -14.12 -17.97
C GLY A 214 8.53 -13.77 -18.97
N ALA A 215 8.91 -13.08 -20.04
CA ALA A 215 8.04 -12.79 -21.17
C ALA A 215 8.72 -13.13 -22.51
N ALA A 216 7.97 -13.18 -23.60
CA ALA A 216 8.58 -13.35 -24.92
C ALA A 216 9.47 -12.14 -25.25
N VAL A 217 10.66 -12.39 -25.81
CA VAL A 217 11.64 -11.34 -26.16
C VAL A 217 11.03 -10.31 -27.09
N GLU A 218 10.23 -10.74 -28.07
CA GLU A 218 9.54 -9.83 -29.00
C GLU A 218 8.55 -8.91 -28.28
N THR A 219 7.82 -9.43 -27.28
CA THR A 219 6.94 -8.60 -26.44
C THR A 219 7.73 -7.59 -25.63
N LEU A 220 8.87 -8.00 -25.05
CA LEU A 220 9.76 -7.09 -24.30
C LEU A 220 10.31 -5.98 -25.20
N LYS A 221 10.75 -6.31 -26.42
CA LYS A 221 11.24 -5.33 -27.39
C LYS A 221 10.14 -4.35 -27.81
N HIS A 222 8.96 -4.85 -28.19
CA HIS A 222 7.82 -4.02 -28.56
C HIS A 222 7.44 -3.02 -27.46
N ILE A 223 7.34 -3.48 -26.20
CA ILE A 223 7.08 -2.61 -25.06
C ILE A 223 8.21 -1.62 -24.87
N GLY A 224 9.47 -2.09 -24.91
CA GLY A 224 10.67 -1.28 -24.78
C GLY A 224 10.72 -0.13 -25.79
N ASP A 225 10.41 -0.40 -27.05
CA ASP A 225 10.33 0.60 -28.12
C ASP A 225 9.17 1.58 -27.88
N THR A 226 8.03 1.08 -27.43
CA THR A 226 6.86 1.93 -27.12
C THR A 226 7.15 2.88 -25.96
N ILE A 227 7.74 2.42 -24.86
CA ILE A 227 8.09 3.27 -23.70
C ILE A 227 9.30 4.18 -23.95
N SER A 228 9.95 4.03 -25.10
CA SER A 228 11.08 4.87 -25.55
C SER A 228 10.70 5.82 -26.69
N SER A 229 9.42 5.86 -27.08
CA SER A 229 8.95 6.67 -28.20
C SER A 229 7.83 7.64 -27.79
N THR A 230 7.58 8.61 -28.67
CA THR A 230 6.53 9.63 -28.53
C THR A 230 5.76 9.74 -29.85
N PRO A 231 4.49 10.18 -29.83
CA PRO A 231 3.72 10.31 -31.05
C PRO A 231 4.30 11.41 -31.97
N PRO A 232 4.04 11.33 -33.29
CA PRO A 232 4.51 12.35 -34.22
C PRO A 232 4.09 13.76 -33.81
N GLY A 233 5.02 14.70 -33.87
CA GLY A 233 4.79 16.10 -33.50
C GLY A 233 4.87 16.40 -32.00
N PHE A 234 5.05 15.41 -31.13
CA PHE A 234 5.20 15.61 -29.69
C PHE A 234 6.56 16.24 -29.34
N LYS A 235 6.53 17.39 -28.68
CA LYS A 235 7.71 18.17 -28.30
C LYS A 235 8.16 17.81 -26.90
N ILE A 236 8.98 16.78 -26.78
CA ILE A 236 9.53 16.38 -25.48
C ILE A 236 10.74 17.23 -25.07
N HIS A 237 10.93 17.41 -23.76
CA HIS A 237 12.13 18.08 -23.23
C HIS A 237 13.43 17.39 -23.70
N SER A 238 14.44 18.17 -24.08
CA SER A 238 15.69 17.68 -24.70
C SER A 238 16.44 16.65 -23.85
N ASN A 239 16.55 16.87 -22.55
CA ASN A 239 17.17 15.90 -21.63
C ASN A 239 16.41 14.55 -21.60
N LEU A 240 15.07 14.60 -21.70
CA LEU A 240 14.25 13.40 -21.67
C LEU A 240 14.31 12.66 -23.01
N ALA A 241 14.41 13.38 -24.13
CA ALA A 241 14.70 12.77 -25.43
C ALA A 241 16.01 11.95 -25.40
N ARG A 242 17.03 12.43 -24.70
CA ARG A 242 18.30 11.69 -24.52
C ARG A 242 18.12 10.42 -23.69
N ILE A 243 17.32 10.47 -22.63
CA ILE A 243 16.98 9.31 -21.79
C ILE A 243 16.23 8.27 -22.64
N MET A 244 15.21 8.68 -23.39
CA MET A 244 14.45 7.80 -24.28
C MET A 244 15.31 7.17 -25.37
N LYS A 245 16.20 7.94 -26.01
CA LYS A 245 17.14 7.40 -26.99
C LYS A 245 18.09 6.36 -26.38
N THR A 246 18.52 6.58 -25.15
CA THR A 246 19.37 5.61 -24.42
C THR A 246 18.59 4.35 -24.12
N ARG A 247 17.34 4.47 -23.67
CA ARG A 247 16.43 3.35 -23.41
C ARG A 247 16.18 2.51 -24.67
N ALA A 248 15.85 3.16 -25.79
CA ALA A 248 15.67 2.50 -27.08
C ALA A 248 16.92 1.69 -27.48
N LYS A 249 18.12 2.29 -27.32
CA LYS A 249 19.37 1.59 -27.61
C LYS A 249 19.59 0.36 -26.74
N THR A 250 19.32 0.43 -25.43
CA THR A 250 19.51 -0.73 -24.53
C THR A 250 18.51 -1.85 -24.81
N ILE A 251 17.30 -1.50 -25.26
CA ILE A 251 16.29 -2.46 -25.72
C ILE A 251 16.75 -3.14 -27.01
N GLU A 252 17.23 -2.36 -27.98
CA GLU A 252 17.78 -2.87 -29.25
C GLU A 252 18.95 -3.84 -28.99
N THR A 253 19.90 -3.47 -28.12
CA THR A 253 21.07 -4.30 -27.80
C THR A 253 20.78 -5.43 -26.81
N GLY A 254 19.58 -5.48 -26.22
CA GLY A 254 19.18 -6.47 -25.22
C GLY A 254 20.01 -6.48 -23.93
N SER A 255 20.77 -5.41 -23.67
CA SER A 255 21.79 -5.36 -22.61
C SER A 255 21.86 -3.97 -22.00
N ASN A 256 22.41 -3.88 -20.79
CA ASN A 256 22.45 -2.64 -20.01
C ASN A 256 21.06 -2.06 -19.69
N ILE A 257 20.06 -2.93 -19.48
CA ILE A 257 18.72 -2.54 -19.04
C ILE A 257 18.80 -1.99 -17.62
N ASP A 258 18.33 -0.76 -17.43
CA ASP A 258 18.28 -0.09 -16.13
C ASP A 258 16.97 -0.39 -15.36
N TRP A 259 16.89 0.13 -14.13
CA TRP A 259 15.78 -0.14 -13.20
C TRP A 259 14.43 0.33 -13.75
N ALA A 260 14.37 1.55 -14.29
CA ALA A 260 13.14 2.13 -14.81
C ALA A 260 12.66 1.44 -16.08
N THR A 261 13.60 0.97 -16.92
CA THR A 261 13.26 0.19 -18.11
C THR A 261 12.71 -1.18 -17.73
N ALA A 262 13.35 -1.89 -16.79
CA ALA A 262 12.83 -3.16 -16.29
C ALA A 262 11.44 -3.02 -15.64
N GLU A 263 11.20 -1.93 -14.91
CA GLU A 263 9.87 -1.59 -14.37
C GLU A 263 8.83 -1.40 -15.47
N GLY A 264 9.15 -0.58 -16.49
CA GLY A 264 8.28 -0.36 -17.63
C GLY A 264 7.97 -1.64 -18.42
N LEU A 265 8.94 -2.54 -18.56
CA LEU A 265 8.76 -3.86 -19.16
C LEU A 265 7.83 -4.73 -18.31
N ALA A 266 7.97 -4.72 -16.98
CA ALA A 266 7.10 -5.48 -16.08
C ALA A 266 5.64 -5.01 -16.17
N PHE A 267 5.43 -3.69 -16.17
CA PHE A 267 4.09 -3.12 -16.33
C PHE A 267 3.53 -3.42 -17.71
N GLY A 268 4.28 -3.16 -18.78
CA GLY A 268 3.79 -3.35 -20.15
C GLY A 268 3.44 -4.80 -20.49
N THR A 269 4.20 -5.75 -19.96
CA THR A 269 3.93 -7.19 -20.19
C THR A 269 2.66 -7.61 -19.48
N LEU A 270 2.44 -7.18 -18.23
CA LEU A 270 1.17 -7.42 -17.51
C LEU A 270 -0.01 -6.77 -18.23
N LEU A 271 0.14 -5.54 -18.72
CA LEU A 271 -0.90 -4.85 -19.48
C LEU A 271 -1.26 -5.62 -20.76
N SER A 272 -0.26 -6.16 -21.45
CA SER A 272 -0.45 -6.97 -22.66
C SER A 272 -1.10 -8.33 -22.36
N GLU A 273 -0.93 -8.85 -21.15
CA GLU A 273 -1.59 -10.06 -20.64
C GLU A 273 -3.02 -9.80 -20.11
N GLY A 274 -3.55 -8.60 -20.31
CA GLY A 274 -4.89 -8.22 -19.84
C GLY A 274 -4.97 -7.96 -18.34
N LYS A 275 -3.84 -7.70 -17.67
CA LYS A 275 -3.76 -7.41 -16.23
C LYS A 275 -3.67 -5.91 -16.00
N HIS A 276 -4.57 -5.37 -15.21
CA HIS A 276 -4.58 -3.94 -14.89
C HIS A 276 -3.35 -3.59 -14.04
N VAL A 277 -2.73 -2.44 -14.29
CA VAL A 277 -1.65 -1.93 -13.45
C VAL A 277 -2.05 -0.53 -12.96
N ARG A 278 -2.05 -0.35 -11.64
CA ARG A 278 -2.29 0.93 -10.96
C ARG A 278 -1.07 1.27 -10.10
N LEU A 279 -0.44 2.41 -10.39
CA LEU A 279 0.63 2.99 -9.58
C LEU A 279 0.16 4.35 -9.04
N ALA A 280 0.16 4.51 -7.73
CA ALA A 280 -0.21 5.74 -7.06
C ALA A 280 0.82 6.13 -5.99
N GLY A 281 0.91 7.42 -5.71
CA GLY A 281 1.85 7.98 -4.73
C GLY A 281 2.30 9.38 -5.15
N GLN A 282 3.09 10.03 -4.33
CA GLN A 282 3.55 11.39 -4.60
C GLN A 282 4.57 11.38 -5.76
N ASP A 283 4.34 12.21 -6.77
CA ASP A 283 5.22 12.40 -7.94
C ASP A 283 5.54 11.13 -8.75
N VAL A 284 4.75 10.05 -8.61
CA VAL A 284 5.03 8.74 -9.24
C VAL A 284 5.04 8.78 -10.76
N GLU A 285 4.32 9.72 -11.38
CA GLU A 285 4.24 9.87 -12.83
C GLU A 285 5.61 10.17 -13.45
N ARG A 286 6.38 11.07 -12.84
CA ARG A 286 7.78 11.33 -13.18
C ARG A 286 8.72 10.34 -12.47
N GLY A 287 8.37 9.97 -11.25
CA GLY A 287 9.22 9.38 -10.23
C GLY A 287 9.96 10.47 -9.45
N THR A 288 10.02 10.33 -8.12
CA THR A 288 10.75 11.21 -7.19
C THR A 288 12.16 11.50 -7.71
N PHE A 289 12.87 10.45 -8.11
CA PHE A 289 14.26 10.51 -8.57
C PHE A 289 14.40 10.82 -10.06
N SER A 290 13.32 11.19 -10.76
CA SER A 290 13.29 11.48 -12.20
C SER A 290 13.85 10.31 -13.03
N HIS A 291 13.39 9.11 -12.72
CA HIS A 291 13.83 7.85 -13.36
C HIS A 291 12.75 7.24 -14.25
N ARG A 292 11.47 7.38 -13.87
CA ARG A 292 10.36 6.62 -14.47
C ARG A 292 9.85 7.26 -15.76
N HIS A 293 9.38 8.50 -15.67
CA HIS A 293 8.74 9.23 -16.77
C HIS A 293 7.59 8.42 -17.44
N ALA A 294 6.67 7.92 -16.63
CA ALA A 294 5.47 7.22 -17.12
C ALA A 294 4.49 8.17 -17.82
N VAL A 295 4.48 9.44 -17.40
CA VAL A 295 3.74 10.53 -18.07
C VAL A 295 4.75 11.52 -18.65
N LEU A 296 4.54 11.89 -19.91
CA LEU A 296 5.35 12.84 -20.66
C LEU A 296 4.54 14.09 -20.93
N HIS A 297 5.19 15.25 -20.87
CA HIS A 297 4.58 16.56 -21.09
C HIS A 297 5.14 17.19 -22.37
N ASP A 298 4.25 17.56 -23.27
CA ASP A 298 4.59 18.34 -24.47
C ASP A 298 5.00 19.76 -24.06
N GLN A 299 6.19 20.19 -24.45
CA GLN A 299 6.79 21.46 -24.03
C GLN A 299 6.15 22.70 -24.68
N GLU A 300 5.34 22.53 -25.73
CA GLU A 300 4.67 23.63 -26.42
C GLU A 300 3.17 23.69 -26.11
N THR A 301 2.53 22.54 -25.85
CA THR A 301 1.07 22.43 -25.74
C THR A 301 0.57 21.91 -24.40
N ASP A 302 1.46 21.50 -23.49
CA ASP A 302 1.15 20.86 -22.20
C ASP A 302 0.31 19.56 -22.32
N LYS A 303 0.21 19.01 -23.54
CA LYS A 303 -0.45 17.72 -23.75
C LYS A 303 0.30 16.61 -23.05
N LEU A 304 -0.44 15.76 -22.35
CA LEU A 304 0.09 14.59 -21.69
C LEU A 304 0.12 13.39 -22.63
N TYR A 305 1.20 12.63 -22.61
CA TYR A 305 1.31 11.33 -23.28
C TYR A 305 1.80 10.27 -22.30
N VAL A 306 1.12 9.12 -22.27
CA VAL A 306 1.45 7.98 -21.41
C VAL A 306 1.79 6.78 -22.29
N PRO A 307 3.07 6.47 -22.52
CA PRO A 307 3.45 5.41 -23.46
C PRO A 307 2.82 4.04 -23.15
N LEU A 308 2.73 3.68 -21.86
CA LEU A 308 2.13 2.41 -21.43
C LEU A 308 0.61 2.31 -21.66
N LYS A 309 -0.08 3.41 -22.00
CA LYS A 309 -1.47 3.39 -22.46
C LYS A 309 -1.61 3.13 -23.97
N ASN A 310 -0.51 2.94 -24.70
CA ASN A 310 -0.46 2.89 -26.16
C ASN A 310 0.37 1.69 -26.69
N LEU A 311 0.30 0.54 -26.01
CA LEU A 311 0.96 -0.72 -26.40
C LEU A 311 0.26 -1.45 -27.54
N GLY A 312 -1.03 -1.23 -27.75
CA GLY A 312 -1.79 -1.82 -28.86
C GLY A 312 -3.20 -2.26 -28.51
N HIS A 313 -3.88 -2.92 -29.44
CA HIS A 313 -5.24 -3.41 -29.25
C HIS A 313 -5.29 -4.55 -28.21
N GLY A 314 -6.26 -4.50 -27.31
CA GLY A 314 -6.50 -5.55 -26.31
C GLY A 314 -5.70 -5.40 -25.01
N GLN A 315 -4.82 -4.39 -24.89
CA GLN A 315 -4.15 -4.13 -23.61
C GLN A 315 -5.14 -3.77 -22.49
N ALA A 316 -4.81 -4.13 -21.26
CA ALA A 316 -5.53 -3.67 -20.08
C ALA A 316 -5.26 -2.19 -19.78
N ALA A 317 -6.11 -1.62 -18.92
CA ALA A 317 -5.94 -0.25 -18.47
C ALA A 317 -4.65 -0.08 -17.66
N PHE A 318 -3.98 1.04 -17.86
CA PHE A 318 -2.87 1.50 -17.03
C PHE A 318 -3.26 2.79 -16.32
N SER A 319 -3.13 2.81 -15.00
CA SER A 319 -3.38 3.98 -14.17
C SER A 319 -2.08 4.36 -13.46
N VAL A 320 -1.53 5.51 -13.77
CA VAL A 320 -0.44 6.12 -12.98
C VAL A 320 -0.95 7.48 -12.54
N SER A 321 -0.82 7.79 -11.26
CA SER A 321 -1.46 8.99 -10.71
C SER A 321 -0.69 9.54 -9.54
N ASN A 322 -0.33 10.81 -9.63
CA ASN A 322 0.18 11.55 -8.48
C ASN A 322 -0.91 11.63 -7.40
N SER A 323 -0.61 11.15 -6.20
CA SER A 323 -1.47 11.31 -5.04
C SER A 323 -1.38 12.74 -4.52
N SER A 324 -2.33 13.15 -3.67
CA SER A 324 -2.09 14.29 -2.79
C SER A 324 -0.97 13.94 -1.78
N LEU A 325 -0.54 14.95 -1.02
CA LEU A 325 0.48 14.82 0.02
C LEU A 325 -0.11 14.16 1.28
N SER A 326 -0.54 12.91 1.12
CA SER A 326 -1.19 12.06 2.12
C SER A 326 -0.60 10.66 2.02
N GLU A 327 -0.12 10.10 3.13
CA GLU A 327 0.25 8.69 3.19
C GLU A 327 -0.87 7.85 3.81
N PHE A 328 -1.50 8.31 4.90
CA PHE A 328 -2.50 7.54 5.63
C PHE A 328 -3.74 7.29 4.76
N GLY A 329 -4.36 8.36 4.26
CA GLY A 329 -5.50 8.27 3.34
C GLY A 329 -5.14 7.54 2.04
N ALA A 330 -4.02 7.89 1.41
CA ALA A 330 -3.68 7.35 0.09
C ALA A 330 -3.36 5.84 0.15
N LEU A 331 -2.58 5.38 1.14
CA LEU A 331 -2.30 3.95 1.29
C LEU A 331 -3.57 3.16 1.65
N GLY A 332 -4.44 3.73 2.50
CA GLY A 332 -5.75 3.14 2.81
C GLY A 332 -6.64 2.99 1.57
N PHE A 333 -6.63 3.98 0.68
CA PHE A 333 -7.35 3.93 -0.59
C PHE A 333 -6.81 2.83 -1.51
N GLU A 334 -5.49 2.76 -1.71
CA GLU A 334 -4.87 1.73 -2.56
C GLU A 334 -5.07 0.32 -2.00
N LEU A 335 -5.06 0.17 -0.67
CA LEU A 335 -5.47 -1.08 -0.03
C LEU A 335 -6.91 -1.44 -0.44
N GLY A 336 -7.88 -0.56 -0.26
CA GLY A 336 -9.27 -0.81 -0.65
C GLY A 336 -9.40 -1.20 -2.13
N TYR A 337 -8.67 -0.52 -3.01
CA TYR A 337 -8.63 -0.81 -4.44
C TYR A 337 -8.11 -2.23 -4.74
N SER A 338 -7.07 -2.67 -4.02
CA SER A 338 -6.44 -3.98 -4.18
C SER A 338 -7.33 -5.17 -3.77
N LEU A 339 -8.35 -4.94 -2.94
CA LEU A 339 -9.24 -6.01 -2.46
C LEU A 339 -10.26 -6.46 -3.53
N VAL A 340 -10.52 -5.61 -4.53
CA VAL A 340 -11.63 -5.81 -5.46
C VAL A 340 -11.30 -6.80 -6.58
N ASN A 341 -10.17 -6.59 -7.27
CA ASN A 341 -9.79 -7.39 -8.43
C ASN A 341 -8.39 -8.02 -8.22
N PRO A 342 -8.28 -9.34 -8.05
CA PRO A 342 -6.99 -9.99 -7.87
C PRO A 342 -6.12 -9.94 -9.13
N ASN A 343 -6.68 -9.68 -10.32
CA ASN A 343 -5.91 -9.57 -11.56
C ASN A 343 -5.28 -8.19 -11.77
N SER A 344 -5.37 -7.28 -10.79
CA SER A 344 -4.75 -5.96 -10.83
C SER A 344 -3.45 -5.93 -10.03
N LEU A 345 -2.37 -5.42 -10.63
CA LEU A 345 -1.19 -5.01 -9.88
C LEU A 345 -1.43 -3.60 -9.34
N VAL A 346 -1.65 -3.50 -8.03
CA VAL A 346 -1.86 -2.22 -7.34
C VAL A 346 -0.59 -1.89 -6.56
N LEU A 347 -0.01 -0.73 -6.85
CA LEU A 347 1.21 -0.25 -6.22
C LEU A 347 0.98 1.11 -5.56
N TRP A 348 1.46 1.23 -4.34
CA TRP A 348 1.63 2.51 -3.64
C TRP A 348 3.12 2.78 -3.46
N GLU A 349 3.60 3.94 -3.90
CA GLU A 349 5.00 4.36 -3.76
C GLU A 349 5.11 5.53 -2.78
N ALA A 350 5.91 5.33 -1.72
CA ALA A 350 6.31 6.41 -0.84
C ALA A 350 7.38 7.27 -1.54
N GLN A 351 7.37 8.59 -1.33
CA GLN A 351 8.36 9.48 -1.94
C GLN A 351 9.80 9.09 -1.50
N PHE A 352 9.96 8.87 -0.19
CA PHE A 352 11.03 8.12 0.44
C PHE A 352 10.38 7.10 1.39
N GLY A 353 10.96 5.90 1.53
CA GLY A 353 10.36 4.85 2.33
C GLY A 353 10.27 5.20 3.82
N ASP A 354 11.07 6.16 4.29
CA ASP A 354 11.04 6.72 5.64
C ASP A 354 9.64 7.25 6.02
N PHE A 355 8.89 7.82 5.07
CA PHE A 355 7.57 8.43 5.28
C PHE A 355 6.41 7.43 5.37
N ALA A 356 6.63 6.14 5.11
CA ALA A 356 5.59 5.13 5.24
C ALA A 356 5.05 4.99 6.68
N ASN A 357 5.80 5.48 7.68
CA ASN A 357 5.37 5.55 9.07
C ASN A 357 4.13 6.44 9.29
N ASN A 358 3.86 7.41 8.42
CA ASN A 358 2.63 8.23 8.48
C ASN A 358 1.37 7.40 8.22
N ALA A 359 1.51 6.22 7.60
CA ALA A 359 0.43 5.28 7.33
C ALA A 359 0.51 4.01 8.21
N GLN A 360 1.21 4.06 9.35
CA GLN A 360 1.47 2.87 10.18
C GLN A 360 0.18 2.15 10.61
N CYS A 361 -0.90 2.87 10.90
CA CYS A 361 -2.19 2.25 11.23
C CYS A 361 -2.74 1.38 10.09
N ILE A 362 -2.55 1.79 8.82
CA ILE A 362 -2.94 0.97 7.66
C ILE A 362 -2.05 -0.27 7.56
N ILE A 363 -0.74 -0.09 7.79
CA ILE A 363 0.23 -1.17 7.74
C ILE A 363 -0.10 -2.23 8.80
N ASP A 364 -0.17 -1.83 10.07
CA ASP A 364 -0.35 -2.75 11.20
C ASP A 364 -1.72 -3.45 11.17
N GLN A 365 -2.77 -2.64 10.96
CA GLN A 365 -4.13 -3.11 11.17
C GLN A 365 -4.78 -3.68 9.94
N PHE A 366 -4.18 -3.53 8.76
CA PHE A 366 -4.77 -4.08 7.54
C PHE A 366 -3.78 -4.86 6.70
N ILE A 367 -2.62 -4.29 6.35
CA ILE A 367 -1.67 -4.96 5.46
C ILE A 367 -1.05 -6.19 6.15
N VAL A 368 -0.62 -6.02 7.40
CA VAL A 368 0.04 -7.07 8.20
C VAL A 368 -0.95 -8.11 8.71
N SER A 369 -2.15 -7.70 9.10
CA SER A 369 -3.08 -8.53 9.88
C SER A 369 -4.45 -8.78 9.23
N GLY A 370 -4.74 -8.18 8.07
CA GLY A 370 -6.07 -8.23 7.46
C GLY A 370 -6.51 -9.63 7.01
N GLU A 371 -5.58 -10.43 6.48
CA GLU A 371 -5.88 -11.80 6.10
C GLU A 371 -6.20 -12.67 7.33
N THR A 372 -5.43 -12.54 8.41
CA THR A 372 -5.65 -13.30 9.64
C THR A 372 -6.94 -12.89 10.35
N LYS A 373 -7.22 -11.58 10.44
CA LYS A 373 -8.39 -11.07 11.18
C LYS A 373 -9.70 -11.22 10.42
N TRP A 374 -9.67 -11.03 9.10
CA TRP A 374 -10.89 -10.85 8.30
C TRP A 374 -10.92 -11.74 7.04
N LEU A 375 -9.93 -12.62 6.84
CA LEU A 375 -9.77 -13.42 5.63
C LEU A 375 -9.65 -12.56 4.36
N GLN A 376 -9.28 -11.28 4.52
CA GLN A 376 -9.13 -10.33 3.43
C GLN A 376 -7.72 -10.40 2.87
N ARG A 377 -7.62 -10.89 1.63
CA ARG A 377 -6.37 -11.01 0.90
C ARG A 377 -6.13 -9.76 0.08
N THR A 378 -4.87 -9.35 -0.04
CA THR A 378 -4.46 -8.23 -0.88
C THR A 378 -3.17 -8.57 -1.63
N GLY A 379 -3.06 -8.08 -2.87
CA GLY A 379 -1.83 -8.09 -3.66
C GLY A 379 -1.14 -6.71 -3.71
N LEU A 380 -1.46 -5.82 -2.77
CA LEU A 380 -0.90 -4.47 -2.71
C LEU A 380 0.63 -4.54 -2.61
N THR A 381 1.28 -3.80 -3.50
CA THR A 381 2.74 -3.62 -3.49
C THR A 381 3.09 -2.25 -2.94
N MET A 382 3.84 -2.21 -1.84
CA MET A 382 4.43 -1.00 -1.30
C MET A 382 5.85 -0.83 -1.83
N LEU A 383 6.09 0.23 -2.60
CA LEU A 383 7.40 0.61 -3.09
C LEU A 383 8.02 1.62 -2.11
N LEU A 384 9.09 1.22 -1.43
CA LEU A 384 9.71 1.98 -0.36
C LEU A 384 11.17 2.32 -0.70
N PRO A 385 11.45 3.53 -1.21
CA PRO A 385 12.82 3.95 -1.47
C PRO A 385 13.67 3.88 -0.19
N HIS A 386 14.77 3.13 -0.25
CA HIS A 386 15.62 2.81 0.89
C HIS A 386 17.10 2.90 0.46
N GLY A 387 18.00 3.26 1.37
CA GLY A 387 19.43 3.28 1.08
C GLY A 387 20.17 4.34 1.87
N TYR A 388 21.26 3.93 2.51
CA TYR A 388 22.09 4.83 3.29
C TYR A 388 23.07 5.51 2.34
N ASP A 389 22.74 6.73 1.90
CA ASP A 389 23.52 7.48 0.91
C ASP A 389 24.05 8.82 1.48
N GLY A 390 24.00 8.97 2.80
CA GLY A 390 24.40 10.20 3.50
C GLY A 390 23.42 11.36 3.39
N GLN A 391 22.12 11.08 3.23
CA GLN A 391 21.04 12.08 3.06
C GLN A 391 20.29 12.43 4.36
N GLY A 392 20.72 11.89 5.51
CA GLY A 392 20.09 12.18 6.81
C GLY A 392 18.98 11.22 7.22
N PRO A 393 18.31 11.51 8.35
CA PRO A 393 17.50 10.51 9.05
C PRO A 393 16.18 10.18 8.38
N GLU A 394 15.61 11.13 7.64
CA GLU A 394 14.31 10.99 6.96
C GLU A 394 14.44 10.65 5.47
N HIS A 395 15.65 10.32 5.00
CA HIS A 395 15.92 10.01 3.60
C HIS A 395 16.86 8.81 3.42
N SER A 396 16.90 7.90 4.40
CA SER A 396 17.86 6.79 4.41
C SER A 396 17.21 5.43 4.64
N SER A 397 16.25 5.36 5.56
CA SER A 397 15.71 4.08 6.04
C SER A 397 14.20 4.04 6.01
N ALA A 398 13.71 3.21 5.10
CA ALA A 398 12.36 2.67 5.12
C ALA A 398 12.05 1.70 6.27
N ARG A 399 12.96 1.56 7.27
CA ARG A 399 12.75 0.74 8.48
C ARG A 399 12.46 -0.73 8.21
N ILE A 400 13.31 -1.38 7.40
CA ILE A 400 13.18 -2.79 6.99
C ILE A 400 12.94 -3.69 8.20
N GLU A 401 13.63 -3.44 9.31
CA GLU A 401 13.54 -4.18 10.56
C GLU A 401 12.11 -4.23 11.12
N ARG A 402 11.34 -3.16 10.95
CA ARG A 402 9.94 -3.10 11.41
C ARG A 402 9.07 -4.06 10.61
N TYR A 403 9.23 -4.06 9.29
CA TYR A 403 8.49 -5.00 8.43
C TYR A 403 8.93 -6.44 8.70
N LEU A 404 10.23 -6.71 8.88
CA LEU A 404 10.66 -8.06 9.26
C LEU A 404 10.07 -8.52 10.60
N GLN A 405 10.03 -7.64 11.61
CA GLN A 405 9.41 -7.92 12.90
C GLN A 405 7.89 -8.20 12.79
N MET A 406 7.21 -7.58 11.84
CA MET A 406 5.79 -7.79 11.58
C MET A 406 5.49 -9.00 10.69
N CYS A 407 6.51 -9.70 10.16
CA CYS A 407 6.29 -10.99 9.50
C CYS A 407 5.93 -12.06 10.53
N ASP A 408 4.98 -12.92 10.21
CA ASP A 408 4.56 -14.04 11.06
C ASP A 408 5.38 -15.34 10.85
N ASP A 409 6.63 -15.19 10.39
CA ASP A 409 7.58 -16.31 10.30
C ASP A 409 8.30 -16.55 11.63
N HIS A 410 8.75 -17.77 11.88
CA HIS A 410 9.39 -18.10 13.15
C HIS A 410 10.84 -17.58 13.17
N PRO A 411 11.23 -16.69 14.10
CA PRO A 411 12.57 -16.09 14.10
C PRO A 411 13.70 -17.09 14.38
N ASP A 412 13.44 -18.09 15.24
CA ASP A 412 14.48 -19.01 15.74
C ASP A 412 14.38 -20.45 15.20
N VAL A 413 13.42 -20.76 14.32
CA VAL A 413 13.17 -22.14 13.87
C VAL A 413 13.27 -22.19 12.37
N PHE A 414 14.26 -22.95 11.90
CA PHE A 414 14.38 -23.24 10.48
C PHE A 414 13.21 -24.12 10.03
N PRO A 415 12.43 -23.71 9.01
CA PRO A 415 11.25 -24.43 8.59
C PRO A 415 11.61 -25.80 7.99
N SER A 416 10.72 -26.78 8.13
CA SER A 416 10.83 -28.06 7.40
C SER A 416 10.86 -27.82 5.89
N PRO A 417 11.40 -28.73 5.07
CA PRO A 417 11.40 -28.57 3.61
C PRO A 417 10.01 -28.28 3.02
N GLU A 418 8.98 -28.89 3.59
CA GLU A 418 7.58 -28.63 3.23
C GLU A 418 7.19 -27.18 3.54
N LYS A 419 7.36 -26.71 4.79
CA LYS A 419 7.06 -25.32 5.17
C LYS A 419 7.89 -24.32 4.36
N LEU A 420 9.17 -24.60 4.12
CA LEU A 420 10.05 -23.76 3.32
C LEU A 420 9.57 -23.63 1.86
N SER A 421 8.99 -24.70 1.31
CA SER A 421 8.46 -24.69 -0.05
C SER A 421 7.23 -23.80 -0.22
N ARG A 422 6.44 -23.61 0.85
CA ARG A 422 5.20 -22.81 0.86
C ARG A 422 5.25 -21.56 1.75
N GLN A 423 6.41 -21.23 2.33
CA GLN A 423 6.59 -20.04 3.20
C GLN A 423 6.06 -18.75 2.56
N HIS A 424 6.32 -18.57 1.27
CA HIS A 424 5.83 -17.46 0.46
C HIS A 424 4.29 -17.39 0.28
N GLN A 425 3.56 -18.48 0.57
CA GLN A 425 2.10 -18.56 0.63
C GLN A 425 1.58 -18.38 2.04
N ASP A 426 2.32 -18.85 3.04
CA ASP A 426 1.86 -18.87 4.43
C ASP A 426 2.11 -17.54 5.13
N CYS A 427 3.28 -16.94 4.94
CA CYS A 427 3.63 -15.66 5.57
C CYS A 427 2.61 -14.57 5.22
N ASN A 428 2.27 -13.73 6.19
CA ASN A 428 1.34 -12.63 6.04
C ASN A 428 1.75 -11.61 4.97
N MET A 429 3.06 -11.40 4.77
CA MET A 429 3.58 -10.51 3.73
C MET A 429 4.92 -10.97 3.17
N GLN A 430 5.31 -10.37 2.05
CA GLN A 430 6.58 -10.60 1.39
C GLN A 430 7.48 -9.38 1.57
N VAL A 431 8.71 -9.59 2.02
CA VAL A 431 9.69 -8.52 2.15
C VAL A 431 10.84 -8.75 1.18
N VAL A 432 11.08 -7.81 0.27
CA VAL A 432 12.14 -7.92 -0.75
C VAL A 432 12.97 -6.65 -0.82
N TYR A 433 14.27 -6.81 -1.06
CA TYR A 433 15.19 -5.71 -1.39
C TYR A 433 16.04 -6.13 -2.60
N CYS A 434 15.49 -5.90 -3.79
CA CYS A 434 16.14 -6.33 -5.03
C CYS A 434 17.47 -5.58 -5.23
N SER A 435 18.42 -6.22 -5.90
CA SER A 435 19.71 -5.63 -6.28
C SER A 435 19.90 -5.51 -7.80
N THR A 436 19.12 -6.23 -8.62
CA THR A 436 19.20 -6.16 -10.09
C THR A 436 17.86 -5.74 -10.71
N PRO A 437 17.87 -5.03 -11.85
CA PRO A 437 16.65 -4.68 -12.58
C PRO A 437 15.79 -5.90 -12.97
N ALA A 438 16.40 -7.00 -13.43
CA ALA A 438 15.65 -8.22 -13.79
C ALA A 438 14.94 -8.85 -12.59
N ASN A 439 15.57 -8.87 -11.41
CA ASN A 439 14.91 -9.41 -10.22
C ASN A 439 13.71 -8.54 -9.79
N TYR A 440 13.81 -7.21 -9.96
CA TYR A 440 12.69 -6.29 -9.74
C TYR A 440 11.54 -6.53 -10.74
N PHE A 441 11.85 -6.70 -12.03
CA PHE A 441 10.87 -7.07 -13.06
C PHE A 441 10.09 -8.33 -12.65
N HIS A 442 10.80 -9.37 -12.22
CA HIS A 442 10.18 -10.62 -11.79
C HIS A 442 9.40 -10.49 -10.48
N ALA A 443 9.87 -9.69 -9.52
CA ALA A 443 9.17 -9.45 -8.26
C ALA A 443 7.77 -8.86 -8.48
N LEU A 444 7.67 -7.90 -9.41
CA LEU A 444 6.41 -7.26 -9.80
C LEU A 444 5.47 -8.24 -10.51
N ARG A 445 5.94 -8.93 -11.56
CA ARG A 445 5.11 -9.88 -12.33
C ARG A 445 4.61 -11.05 -11.48
N ARG A 446 5.44 -11.53 -10.55
CA ARG A 446 5.09 -12.61 -9.63
C ARG A 446 3.89 -12.29 -8.73
N GLN A 447 3.61 -11.03 -8.43
CA GLN A 447 2.38 -10.65 -7.69
C GLN A 447 1.11 -11.11 -8.40
N ILE A 448 1.15 -11.15 -9.73
CA ILE A 448 -0.02 -11.45 -10.57
C ILE A 448 -0.03 -12.91 -11.03
N HIS A 449 1.12 -13.48 -11.38
CA HIS A 449 1.22 -14.87 -11.86
C HIS A 449 1.06 -15.94 -10.78
N ARG A 450 1.04 -15.56 -9.50
CA ARG A 450 0.69 -16.51 -8.43
C ARG A 450 -0.83 -16.70 -8.36
N ASP A 451 -1.28 -17.89 -8.02
CA ASP A 451 -2.72 -18.18 -7.83
C ASP A 451 -3.24 -17.79 -6.44
N TYR A 452 -2.54 -16.88 -5.79
CA TYR A 452 -2.89 -16.29 -4.49
C TYR A 452 -2.31 -14.86 -4.41
N ARG A 453 -2.75 -14.07 -3.43
CA ARG A 453 -2.28 -12.70 -3.22
C ARG A 453 -1.76 -12.52 -1.81
N LYS A 454 -0.60 -11.89 -1.70
CA LYS A 454 0.03 -11.46 -0.45
C LYS A 454 0.62 -10.08 -0.67
N PRO A 455 0.57 -9.18 0.33
CA PRO A 455 1.27 -7.91 0.26
C PRO A 455 2.74 -8.07 -0.12
N LEU A 456 3.27 -7.11 -0.87
CA LEU A 456 4.69 -7.01 -1.20
C LEU A 456 5.28 -5.71 -0.68
N ILE A 457 6.18 -5.81 0.29
CA ILE A 457 7.00 -4.72 0.78
C ILE A 457 8.31 -4.74 0.00
N ALA A 458 8.43 -3.88 -1.01
CA ALA A 458 9.59 -3.78 -1.88
C ALA A 458 10.45 -2.57 -1.52
N PHE A 459 11.60 -2.84 -0.92
CA PHE A 459 12.62 -1.83 -0.71
C PHE A 459 13.37 -1.59 -2.02
N ASN A 460 13.35 -0.34 -2.47
CA ASN A 460 13.94 0.08 -3.74
C ASN A 460 15.15 0.96 -3.47
N SER A 461 16.33 0.58 -3.96
CA SER A 461 17.49 1.43 -3.79
C SER A 461 17.39 2.69 -4.64
N LYS A 462 17.65 3.83 -4.02
CA LYS A 462 17.78 5.13 -4.69
C LYS A 462 19.03 5.15 -5.58
N LEU A 463 20.14 4.63 -5.06
CA LEU A 463 21.44 4.56 -5.74
C LEU A 463 21.39 3.67 -7.00
N LEU A 464 20.74 2.52 -6.89
CA LEU A 464 20.75 1.51 -7.96
C LEU A 464 19.97 1.91 -9.21
N LEU A 465 19.08 2.91 -9.11
CA LEU A 465 18.34 3.45 -10.27
C LEU A 465 19.25 3.83 -11.44
N ARG A 466 20.48 4.28 -11.13
CA ARG A 466 21.47 4.70 -12.14
C ARG A 466 22.83 4.04 -12.02
N HIS A 467 23.05 3.20 -11.00
CA HIS A 467 24.37 2.61 -10.73
C HIS A 467 24.86 1.75 -11.91
N PRO A 468 26.10 1.93 -12.42
CA PRO A 468 26.54 1.31 -13.67
C PRO A 468 26.60 -0.22 -13.64
N MET A 469 26.84 -0.81 -12.46
CA MET A 469 26.83 -2.26 -12.27
C MET A 469 25.42 -2.83 -12.01
N ALA A 470 24.44 -1.97 -11.72
CA ALA A 470 23.05 -2.37 -11.52
C ALA A 470 22.30 -2.36 -12.85
N ARG A 471 22.68 -3.29 -13.72
CA ARG A 471 22.14 -3.45 -15.07
C ARG A 471 21.83 -4.92 -15.32
N SER A 472 20.83 -5.15 -16.17
CA SER A 472 20.42 -6.49 -16.59
C SER A 472 20.37 -6.61 -18.12
N THR A 473 20.11 -7.81 -18.58
CA THR A 473 19.87 -8.17 -19.99
C THR A 473 18.38 -8.51 -20.19
N LEU A 474 17.93 -8.52 -21.44
CA LEU A 474 16.58 -8.99 -21.76
C LEU A 474 16.43 -10.49 -21.54
N ASP A 475 17.51 -11.27 -21.73
CA ASP A 475 17.51 -12.71 -21.54
C ASP A 475 17.12 -13.08 -20.10
N GLU A 476 17.64 -12.33 -19.12
CA GLU A 476 17.30 -12.47 -17.71
C GLU A 476 15.80 -12.22 -17.42
N MET A 477 15.06 -11.56 -18.31
CA MET A 477 13.63 -11.24 -18.18
C MET A 477 12.74 -12.07 -19.13
N SER A 478 13.32 -13.03 -19.85
CA SER A 478 12.66 -13.73 -20.95
C SER A 478 12.38 -15.21 -20.66
N GLY A 479 11.41 -15.79 -21.38
CA GLY A 479 11.13 -17.22 -21.33
C GLY A 479 10.81 -17.74 -19.92
N ASP A 480 11.52 -18.79 -19.50
CA ASP A 480 11.28 -19.47 -18.21
C ASP A 480 11.99 -18.83 -17.01
N THR A 481 12.55 -17.62 -17.14
CA THR A 481 13.20 -16.92 -16.03
C THR A 481 12.20 -16.52 -14.93
N ARG A 482 12.72 -16.31 -13.73
CA ARG A 482 11.93 -16.09 -12.52
C ARG A 482 12.69 -15.26 -11.49
N PHE A 483 11.95 -14.80 -10.49
CA PHE A 483 12.52 -14.14 -9.33
C PHE A 483 13.52 -15.06 -8.60
N LEU A 484 14.70 -14.52 -8.32
CA LEU A 484 15.74 -15.19 -7.55
C LEU A 484 15.68 -14.71 -6.10
N ARG A 485 15.32 -15.63 -5.19
CA ARG A 485 15.35 -15.38 -3.72
C ARG A 485 16.77 -15.14 -3.20
N PHE A 486 17.73 -15.77 -3.87
CA PHE A 486 19.15 -15.66 -3.60
C PHE A 486 19.84 -15.56 -4.96
N ILE A 487 20.74 -14.58 -5.09
CA ILE A 487 21.57 -14.41 -6.28
C ILE A 487 22.97 -14.91 -5.89
N PRO A 488 23.48 -16.00 -6.53
CA PRO A 488 24.84 -16.46 -6.28
C PRO A 488 25.87 -15.43 -6.76
N GLU A 489 27.12 -15.60 -6.37
CA GLU A 489 28.21 -14.77 -6.88
C GLU A 489 28.30 -14.87 -8.41
N VAL A 490 28.41 -13.72 -9.07
CA VAL A 490 28.36 -13.63 -10.54
C VAL A 490 29.74 -13.43 -11.18
N GLU A 491 30.76 -13.09 -10.38
CA GLU A 491 32.15 -12.90 -10.83
C GLU A 491 33.06 -14.06 -10.37
N GLU A 492 32.62 -15.30 -10.58
CA GLU A 492 33.37 -16.51 -10.17
C GLU A 492 34.79 -16.57 -10.78
N ASP A 493 34.97 -16.00 -11.97
CA ASP A 493 36.24 -15.93 -12.69
C ASP A 493 37.30 -15.07 -11.99
N LYS A 494 36.87 -14.15 -11.12
CA LYS A 494 37.75 -13.29 -10.33
C LYS A 494 38.14 -13.90 -8.98
N LEU A 495 37.64 -15.10 -8.67
CA LEU A 495 37.75 -15.72 -7.35
C LEU A 495 38.59 -17.00 -7.42
N VAL A 496 39.18 -17.37 -6.29
CA VAL A 496 39.86 -18.67 -6.19
C VAL A 496 38.83 -19.80 -6.21
N ALA A 497 39.29 -21.04 -6.45
CA ALA A 497 38.43 -22.22 -6.46
C ALA A 497 37.59 -22.35 -5.16
N PRO A 498 36.37 -22.91 -5.21
CA PRO A 498 35.44 -22.97 -4.07
C PRO A 498 36.03 -23.56 -2.78
N ASP A 499 36.95 -24.52 -2.88
CA ASP A 499 37.63 -25.16 -1.75
C ASP A 499 38.65 -24.25 -1.05
N LYS A 500 39.12 -23.19 -1.73
CA LYS A 500 40.07 -22.20 -1.26
C LYS A 500 39.42 -20.93 -0.69
N ILE A 501 38.09 -20.84 -0.73
CA ILE A 501 37.35 -19.72 -0.15
C ILE A 501 37.38 -19.78 1.39
N LYS A 502 37.53 -18.59 2.01
CA LYS A 502 37.71 -18.42 3.45
C LYS A 502 36.58 -17.70 4.20
N LYS A 503 35.70 -16.89 3.59
CA LYS A 503 34.64 -16.16 4.34
C LYS A 503 33.31 -15.91 3.61
N HIS A 504 32.14 -16.28 4.16
CA HIS A 504 30.79 -15.97 3.62
C HIS A 504 30.33 -14.54 4.02
N ILE A 505 30.16 -13.62 3.06
CA ILE A 505 29.51 -12.32 3.30
C ILE A 505 28.08 -12.34 2.75
N LEU A 506 27.09 -12.46 3.65
CA LEU A 506 25.67 -12.34 3.28
C LEU A 506 25.24 -10.87 3.33
N CYS A 507 24.54 -10.41 2.29
CA CYS A 507 24.06 -9.04 2.22
C CYS A 507 22.73 -8.94 1.45
N SER A 508 22.08 -7.78 1.52
CA SER A 508 20.81 -7.52 0.84
C SER A 508 20.77 -6.09 0.29
N GLY A 509 20.25 -5.91 -0.92
CA GLY A 509 20.11 -4.62 -1.57
C GLY A 509 21.43 -3.96 -1.99
N GLN A 510 21.49 -2.62 -1.90
CA GLN A 510 22.54 -1.82 -2.54
C GLN A 510 23.96 -2.06 -2.02
N VAL A 511 24.10 -2.55 -0.78
CA VAL A 511 25.41 -2.75 -0.14
C VAL A 511 26.28 -3.76 -0.89
N TYR A 512 25.66 -4.68 -1.65
CA TYR A 512 26.36 -5.61 -2.53
C TYR A 512 27.38 -4.91 -3.44
N TYR A 513 27.00 -3.78 -4.05
CA TYR A 513 27.86 -3.08 -4.99
C TYR A 513 29.03 -2.36 -4.31
N ALA A 514 28.87 -1.94 -3.05
CA ALA A 514 29.98 -1.40 -2.26
C ALA A 514 30.98 -2.50 -1.90
N LEU A 515 30.48 -3.69 -1.52
CA LEU A 515 31.30 -4.87 -1.24
C LEU A 515 32.09 -5.32 -2.46
N VAL A 516 31.46 -5.46 -3.63
CA VAL A 516 32.16 -5.89 -4.86
C VAL A 516 33.27 -4.90 -5.23
N LYS A 517 32.99 -3.59 -5.23
CA LYS A 517 34.00 -2.56 -5.53
C LYS A 517 35.17 -2.61 -4.55
N ALA A 518 34.89 -2.72 -3.25
CA ALA A 518 35.94 -2.82 -2.24
C ALA A 518 36.76 -4.10 -2.39
N ARG A 519 36.13 -5.25 -2.71
CA ARG A 519 36.82 -6.51 -3.00
C ARG A 519 37.80 -6.34 -4.16
N GLU A 520 37.33 -5.79 -5.29
CA GLU A 520 38.15 -5.58 -6.49
C GLU A 520 39.32 -4.63 -6.22
N GLN A 521 39.05 -3.50 -5.57
CA GLN A 521 40.06 -2.48 -5.24
C GLN A 521 41.16 -3.04 -4.34
N ASN A 522 40.79 -3.91 -3.39
CA ASN A 522 41.72 -4.54 -2.46
C ASN A 522 42.29 -5.88 -2.98
N LYS A 523 41.96 -6.28 -4.22
CA LYS A 523 42.42 -7.52 -4.87
C LYS A 523 42.16 -8.77 -4.03
N ILE A 524 41.05 -8.79 -3.31
CA ILE A 524 40.65 -9.92 -2.47
C ILE A 524 39.96 -10.96 -3.36
N ASN A 525 40.51 -12.17 -3.42
CA ASN A 525 39.99 -13.25 -4.28
C ASN A 525 39.63 -14.54 -3.51
N ASP A 526 39.94 -14.63 -2.22
CA ASP A 526 39.62 -15.75 -1.33
C ASP A 526 38.37 -15.51 -0.46
N VAL A 527 37.66 -14.42 -0.75
CA VAL A 527 36.34 -14.09 -0.21
C VAL A 527 35.33 -14.10 -1.37
N VAL A 528 34.99 -15.30 -1.87
CA VAL A 528 33.58 -15.55 -2.24
C VAL A 528 32.84 -15.52 -0.93
N VAL A 529 31.54 -15.34 -0.96
CA VAL A 529 30.72 -15.74 0.16
C VAL A 529 31.11 -17.25 0.50
N SER A 530 32.11 -17.64 1.38
CA SER A 530 32.33 -18.91 2.19
C SER A 530 33.40 -19.08 3.34
N ARG A 531 33.00 -19.24 4.64
CA ARG A 531 33.38 -20.31 5.65
C ARG A 531 33.06 -19.89 7.09
N GLU A 532 33.43 -18.67 7.48
CA GLU A 532 32.72 -17.93 8.53
C GLU A 532 31.52 -17.24 7.88
N VAL A 533 30.30 -17.49 8.35
CA VAL A 533 29.11 -16.79 7.87
C VAL A 533 28.98 -15.49 8.65
N ARG A 534 29.11 -14.36 7.94
CA ARG A 534 28.90 -13.03 8.51
C ARG A 534 27.77 -12.32 7.80
N TYR A 535 26.79 -11.87 8.56
CA TYR A 535 25.81 -10.90 8.06
C TYR A 535 26.48 -9.53 7.94
N ALA A 536 26.46 -8.97 6.74
CA ALA A 536 26.98 -7.64 6.47
C ALA A 536 25.83 -6.64 6.55
N GLY A 537 25.56 -6.17 7.76
CA GLY A 537 24.67 -5.06 8.04
C GLY A 537 25.43 -3.89 8.65
N ARG A 538 24.89 -2.68 8.52
CA ARG A 538 25.36 -1.54 9.30
C ARG A 538 24.70 -1.57 10.68
N GLU A 539 25.48 -1.29 11.72
CA GLU A 539 24.94 -1.05 13.05
C GLU A 539 23.94 0.13 13.04
N PRO A 540 22.97 0.16 13.97
CA PRO A 540 22.14 1.34 14.21
C PRO A 540 23.03 2.57 14.40
N SER A 541 23.03 3.48 13.42
CA SER A 541 24.10 4.47 13.26
C SER A 541 23.64 5.90 13.58
N ALA A 542 24.56 6.67 14.21
CA ALA A 542 24.41 8.10 14.45
C ALA A 542 24.55 8.95 13.16
N SER A 543 25.15 8.44 12.08
CA SER A 543 25.25 9.20 10.81
C SER A 543 23.91 9.36 10.13
N VAL A 544 23.00 8.39 10.28
CA VAL A 544 21.59 8.55 9.89
C VAL A 544 20.97 9.69 10.68
N ALA A 545 21.11 9.69 12.01
CA ALA A 545 20.56 10.72 12.87
C ALA A 545 21.15 12.14 12.65
N THR A 546 22.40 12.23 12.16
CA THR A 546 23.10 13.53 12.02
C THR A 546 23.20 14.04 10.58
N GLY A 547 22.92 13.21 9.57
CA GLY A 547 23.10 13.55 8.15
C GLY A 547 24.55 13.88 7.77
N ASN A 548 25.53 13.54 8.60
CA ASN A 548 26.91 13.93 8.37
C ASN A 548 27.59 12.98 7.38
N LYS A 549 27.81 13.46 6.14
CA LYS A 549 28.47 12.70 5.07
C LYS A 549 29.85 12.14 5.45
N LYS A 550 30.65 12.86 6.24
CA LYS A 550 31.98 12.39 6.68
C LYS A 550 31.86 11.20 7.63
N VAL A 551 30.91 11.27 8.57
CA VAL A 551 30.63 10.18 9.51
C VAL A 551 30.06 8.98 8.75
N HIS A 552 29.13 9.22 7.83
CA HIS A 552 28.58 8.19 6.95
C HIS A 552 29.68 7.44 6.17
N LEU A 553 30.62 8.14 5.55
CA LEU A 553 31.73 7.49 4.84
C LEU A 553 32.66 6.73 5.81
N ALA A 554 32.98 7.30 6.97
CA ALA A 554 33.80 6.63 7.97
C ALA A 554 33.17 5.31 8.45
N GLU A 555 31.86 5.31 8.68
CA GLU A 555 31.11 4.11 9.04
C GLU A 555 31.01 3.12 7.88
N GLU A 556 30.91 3.57 6.62
CA GLU A 556 30.89 2.68 5.45
C GLU A 556 32.23 1.98 5.32
N TYR A 557 33.32 2.73 5.46
CA TYR A 557 34.66 2.18 5.40
C TYR A 557 34.94 1.24 6.58
N ALA A 558 34.52 1.60 7.79
CA ALA A 558 34.63 0.72 8.95
C ALA A 558 33.87 -0.60 8.72
N PHE A 559 32.64 -0.52 8.22
CA PHE A 559 31.83 -1.68 7.84
C PHE A 559 32.50 -2.55 6.77
N LEU A 560 33.00 -1.95 5.69
CA LEU A 560 33.69 -2.67 4.62
C LEU A 560 34.97 -3.35 5.14
N ALA A 561 35.74 -2.65 5.99
CA ALA A 561 36.91 -3.22 6.65
C ALA A 561 36.51 -4.43 7.49
N GLU A 562 35.49 -4.28 8.33
CA GLU A 562 34.98 -5.36 9.18
C GLU A 562 34.55 -6.57 8.35
N ALA A 563 33.81 -6.34 7.26
CA ALA A 563 33.33 -7.39 6.37
C ALA A 563 34.51 -8.21 5.80
N PHE A 564 35.56 -7.55 5.31
CA PHE A 564 36.69 -8.23 4.67
C PHE A 564 37.76 -8.72 5.65
N THR A 565 38.16 -7.92 6.64
CA THR A 565 39.29 -8.22 7.53
C THR A 565 38.88 -8.74 8.90
N GLY A 566 37.59 -8.71 9.25
CA GLY A 566 37.07 -9.15 10.55
C GLY A 566 37.09 -8.07 11.63
N GLU A 567 37.75 -6.94 11.38
CA GLU A 567 37.91 -5.84 12.34
C GLU A 567 37.63 -4.49 11.68
N ALA A 568 36.99 -3.58 12.42
CA ALA A 568 36.73 -2.23 11.95
C ALA A 568 38.03 -1.41 12.01
N LYS A 569 38.54 -0.96 10.86
CA LYS A 569 39.73 -0.12 10.78
C LYS A 569 39.57 1.01 9.77
N LYS A 570 40.33 2.08 9.98
CA LYS A 570 40.39 3.19 9.00
C LYS A 570 41.10 2.72 7.74
N PRO A 571 40.66 3.16 6.55
CA PRO A 571 41.36 2.86 5.31
C PRO A 571 42.77 3.46 5.32
N SER A 572 43.71 2.75 4.69
CA SER A 572 45.07 3.24 4.42
C SER A 572 45.08 4.29 3.31
N ASP A 573 44.15 4.17 2.34
CA ASP A 573 43.91 5.12 1.25
C ASP A 573 42.46 5.04 0.75
N VAL A 574 42.00 6.03 -0.02
CA VAL A 574 40.68 6.04 -0.68
C VAL A 574 40.86 6.38 -2.16
N VAL A 575 40.68 5.39 -3.02
CA VAL A 575 40.84 5.54 -4.48
C VAL A 575 39.47 5.55 -5.15
N GLY A 576 39.12 6.66 -5.81
CA GLY A 576 37.83 6.77 -6.51
C GLY A 576 36.61 6.67 -5.58
N GLY A 577 36.77 6.96 -4.28
CA GLY A 577 35.73 6.80 -3.27
C GLY A 577 35.61 5.40 -2.68
N VAL A 578 36.50 4.47 -3.06
CA VAL A 578 36.54 3.10 -2.53
C VAL A 578 37.71 2.96 -1.55
N PRO A 579 37.50 2.44 -0.33
CA PRO A 579 38.56 2.32 0.67
C PRO A 579 39.55 1.20 0.33
N VAL A 580 40.83 1.44 0.63
CA VAL A 580 41.93 0.46 0.60
C VAL A 580 42.31 0.11 2.05
N PHE A 581 42.47 -1.18 2.36
CA PHE A 581 42.63 -1.70 3.72
C PHE A 581 43.93 -2.46 3.94
#